data_AF-A0A0D3IMM6-F1
#
_entry.id   AF-A0A0D3IMM6-F1
#
_cell.length_a   1.000
_cell.length_b   1.000
_cell.length_c   1.000
_cell.angle_alpha   90.00
_cell.angle_beta   90.00
_cell.angle_gamma   90.00
#
_symmetry.space_group_name_H-M   'P 1'
#
loop_
_entity.id
_entity.type
_entity.pdbx_description
1 polymer ?
#
loop_
_entity_poly.entity_id
_entity_poly.type
_entity_poly.pdbx_seq_one_letter_code
_entity_poly.pdbx_strand_id
1 'polypeptide(L)'
;MSSVGQSLGAVNRVFVKRTRRGQVRTFVRQLYLRDDLPTGSPHLDDLSLEPRLLGSTYIVLDTNVVLHQIDLLERASVRDVIVLQTVVDEVRHNKVSVHKRLRALIDDASRRFIVFSNEFHRETYTQREPGESPNDRNDRAIRVATA
;
A
#
# COMPACT_ATOMS: atom_id res chain seq x y z
N MET A 1 11.17 35.31 9.66
CA MET A 1 9.95 34.78 10.31
C MET A 1 10.06 33.27 10.30
N SER A 2 10.36 32.72 11.47
CA SER A 2 10.74 31.33 11.67
C SER A 2 9.51 30.42 11.57
N SER A 3 9.44 29.56 10.56
CA SER A 3 8.47 28.46 10.52
C SER A 3 9.20 27.13 10.71
N VAL A 4 9.33 26.79 11.99
CA VAL A 4 9.20 25.45 12.57
C VAL A 4 9.32 24.31 11.56
N GLY A 5 10.45 23.62 11.57
CA GLY A 5 10.56 22.27 11.03
C GLY A 5 9.54 21.38 11.73
N GLN A 6 8.42 21.09 11.06
CA GLN A 6 7.45 20.13 11.54
C GLN A 6 8.11 18.75 11.59
N SER A 7 8.03 18.11 12.75
CA SER A 7 8.56 16.78 12.99
C SER A 7 8.06 15.79 11.95
N LEU A 8 8.97 15.02 11.35
CA LEU A 8 8.67 13.75 10.70
C LEU A 8 7.78 12.93 11.65
N GLY A 9 6.49 12.80 11.32
CA GLY A 9 5.46 12.27 12.20
C GLY A 9 5.66 10.77 12.43
N ALA A 10 6.41 10.40 13.47
CA ALA A 10 6.59 9.01 13.85
C ALA A 10 5.40 8.52 14.70
N VAL A 11 4.79 7.40 14.30
CA VAL A 11 3.69 6.74 15.01
C VAL A 11 4.15 5.41 15.59
N ASN A 12 3.70 5.08 16.79
CA ASN A 12 3.98 3.79 17.42
C ASN A 12 2.94 2.74 16.99
N ARG A 13 3.37 1.75 16.22
CA ARG A 13 2.56 0.57 15.89
C ARG A 13 2.80 -0.51 16.94
N VAL A 14 1.82 -0.68 17.81
CA VAL A 14 1.83 -1.69 18.88
C VAL A 14 1.02 -2.91 18.45
N PHE A 15 1.58 -4.12 18.60
CA PHE A 15 0.86 -5.36 18.33
C PHE A 15 1.32 -6.49 19.26
N VAL A 16 0.41 -7.42 19.54
CA VAL A 16 0.68 -8.58 20.38
C VAL A 16 0.88 -9.80 19.49
N LYS A 17 1.93 -10.59 19.75
CA LYS A 17 2.22 -11.81 18.99
C LYS A 17 2.59 -12.96 19.91
N ARG A 18 2.03 -14.14 19.64
CA ARG A 18 2.45 -15.39 20.26
C ARG A 18 3.76 -15.87 19.62
N THR A 19 4.76 -16.10 20.44
CA THR A 19 6.08 -16.58 20.02
C THR A 19 6.07 -18.10 19.78
N ARG A 20 7.09 -18.63 19.10
CA ARG A 20 7.25 -20.08 18.88
C ARG A 20 7.27 -20.91 20.17
N ARG A 21 7.67 -20.31 21.30
CA ARG A 21 7.69 -20.93 22.64
C ARG A 21 6.36 -20.77 23.39
N GLY A 22 5.30 -20.35 22.71
CA GLY A 22 3.97 -20.19 23.30
C GLY A 22 3.77 -18.90 24.12
N GLN A 23 4.83 -18.16 24.44
CA GLN A 23 4.74 -16.89 25.19
C GLN A 23 4.07 -15.80 24.35
N VAL A 24 3.16 -15.05 24.96
CA VAL A 24 2.52 -13.87 24.37
C VAL A 24 3.35 -12.63 24.72
N ARG A 25 3.78 -11.86 23.72
CA ARG A 25 4.57 -10.65 23.93
C ARG A 25 4.02 -9.48 23.11
N THR A 26 4.12 -8.29 23.69
CA THR A 26 3.83 -7.02 23.01
C THR A 26 5.07 -6.54 22.26
N PHE A 27 4.88 -6.15 21.01
CA PHE A 27 5.90 -5.59 20.15
C PHE A 27 5.49 -4.16 19.80
N VAL A 28 6.45 -3.24 19.90
CA VAL A 28 6.29 -1.84 19.50
C VAL A 28 7.24 -1.58 18.34
N ARG A 29 6.73 -0.99 17.26
CA ARG A 29 7.53 -0.55 16.12
C ARG A 29 7.25 0.94 15.86
N GLN A 30 8.31 1.71 15.62
CA GLN A 30 8.17 3.07 15.11
C GLN A 30 7.93 3.03 13.61
N LEU A 31 6.90 3.75 13.17
CA LEU A 31 6.53 3.93 11.78
C LEU A 31 6.70 5.42 11.45
N TYR A 32 7.55 5.72 10.48
CA TYR A 32 7.77 7.10 10.06
C TYR A 32 6.83 7.44 8.92
N LEU A 33 5.96 8.43 9.16
CA LEU A 33 5.10 8.96 8.13
C LEU A 33 5.86 10.00 7.30
N ARG A 34 5.63 9.93 5.99
CA ARG A 34 6.31 10.70 4.95
C ARG A 34 5.28 11.43 4.11
N ASP A 35 5.72 12.58 3.59
CA ASP A 35 4.94 13.45 2.70
C ASP A 35 5.58 13.49 1.29
N ASP A 36 6.75 12.87 1.12
CA ASP A 36 7.58 12.87 -0.09
C ASP A 36 7.49 11.56 -0.89
N LEU A 37 6.40 10.81 -0.73
CA LEU A 37 6.24 9.53 -1.43
C LEU A 37 5.67 9.76 -2.83
N PRO A 38 6.34 9.26 -3.88
CA PRO A 38 5.87 9.45 -5.25
C PRO A 38 4.56 8.68 -5.48
N THR A 39 3.61 9.36 -6.10
CA THR A 39 2.30 8.82 -6.50
C THR A 39 2.36 8.05 -7.82
N GLY A 40 3.45 8.18 -8.58
CA GLY A 40 3.68 7.57 -9.89
C GLY A 40 2.90 8.23 -11.05
N SER A 41 2.16 9.31 -10.77
CA SER A 41 1.37 10.04 -11.76
C SER A 41 2.11 11.30 -12.23
N PRO A 42 2.16 11.58 -13.56
CA PRO A 42 2.78 12.79 -14.12
C PRO A 42 2.09 14.08 -13.68
N HIS A 43 0.87 14.00 -13.16
CA HIS A 43 0.07 15.14 -12.77
C HIS A 43 0.29 15.57 -11.31
N LEU A 44 0.85 14.68 -10.49
CA LEU A 44 1.00 14.87 -9.05
C LEU A 44 2.47 14.83 -8.62
N ASP A 45 3.30 14.06 -9.32
CA ASP A 45 4.72 13.97 -9.04
C ASP A 45 5.51 15.07 -9.76
N ASP A 46 6.60 15.50 -9.13
CA ASP A 46 7.56 16.42 -9.75
C ASP A 46 8.05 15.85 -11.09
N LEU A 47 8.23 16.72 -12.09
CA LEU A 47 8.64 16.39 -13.46
C LEU A 47 9.99 15.66 -13.58
N SER A 48 10.71 15.50 -12.47
CA SER A 48 11.97 14.75 -12.36
C SER A 48 11.77 13.24 -12.17
N LEU A 49 10.55 12.79 -11.89
CA LEU A 49 10.19 11.37 -11.78
C LEU A 49 9.59 10.88 -13.10
N GLU A 50 10.13 9.78 -13.64
CA GLU A 50 9.60 9.15 -14.84
C GLU A 50 8.17 8.66 -14.59
N PRO A 51 7.15 9.25 -15.24
CA PRO A 51 5.77 8.92 -14.97
C PRO A 51 5.48 7.51 -15.46
N ARG A 52 5.21 6.61 -14.50
CA ARG A 52 4.84 5.23 -14.81
C ARG A 52 3.39 5.12 -15.25
N LEU A 53 2.55 6.07 -14.87
CA LEU A 53 1.15 6.14 -15.27
C LEU A 53 0.96 7.19 -16.37
N LEU A 54 0.19 6.88 -17.40
CA LEU A 54 -0.02 7.78 -18.56
C LEU A 54 -1.51 8.04 -18.84
N GLY A 55 -2.41 7.27 -18.22
CA GLY A 55 -3.85 7.42 -18.37
C GLY A 55 -4.44 8.59 -17.57
N SER A 56 -5.63 9.04 -17.98
CA SER A 56 -6.49 9.97 -17.23
C SER A 56 -7.39 9.26 -16.21
N THR A 57 -7.40 7.92 -16.19
CA THR A 57 -8.17 7.10 -15.28
C THR A 57 -7.26 6.01 -14.74
N TYR A 58 -7.20 5.90 -13.42
CA TYR A 58 -6.38 4.91 -12.72
C TYR A 58 -7.27 3.84 -12.10
N ILE A 59 -6.78 2.60 -12.12
CA ILE A 59 -7.47 1.47 -11.47
C ILE A 59 -6.75 1.20 -10.15
N VAL A 60 -7.46 1.32 -9.03
CA VAL A 60 -6.94 0.90 -7.73
C VAL A 60 -7.41 -0.53 -7.44
N LEU A 61 -6.47 -1.42 -7.14
CA LEU A 61 -6.79 -2.82 -6.86
C LEU A 61 -7.23 -3.02 -5.42
N ASP A 62 -8.25 -3.87 -5.25
CA ASP A 62 -8.62 -4.46 -3.97
C ASP A 62 -7.94 -5.83 -3.78
N THR A 63 -7.74 -6.22 -2.51
CA THR A 63 -7.18 -7.52 -2.12
C THR A 63 -7.95 -8.68 -2.72
N ASN A 64 -9.29 -8.67 -2.65
CA ASN A 64 -10.08 -9.81 -3.13
C ASN A 64 -9.98 -9.99 -4.65
N VAL A 65 -9.95 -8.88 -5.40
CA VAL A 65 -9.74 -8.91 -6.86
C VAL A 65 -8.40 -9.55 -7.18
N VAL A 66 -7.33 -9.19 -6.47
CA VAL A 66 -6.01 -9.79 -6.67
C VAL A 66 -6.01 -11.28 -6.30
N LEU A 67 -6.64 -11.66 -5.18
CA LEU A 67 -6.64 -13.05 -4.69
C LEU A 67 -7.44 -14.03 -5.56
N HIS A 68 -8.45 -13.55 -6.26
CA HIS A 68 -9.41 -14.38 -7.00
C HIS A 68 -9.34 -14.17 -8.52
N GLN A 69 -8.83 -13.04 -8.99
CA GLN A 69 -8.88 -12.64 -10.41
C GLN A 69 -7.51 -12.21 -10.96
N ILE A 70 -6.41 -12.73 -10.41
CA ILE A 70 -5.05 -12.42 -10.90
C ILE A 70 -4.87 -12.73 -12.40
N ASP A 71 -5.53 -13.79 -12.92
CA ASP A 71 -5.45 -14.16 -14.34
C ASP A 71 -6.05 -13.08 -15.26
N LEU A 72 -7.02 -12.29 -14.75
CA LEU A 72 -7.59 -11.16 -15.46
C LEU A 72 -6.61 -9.97 -15.47
N LEU A 73 -5.91 -9.74 -14.36
CA LEU A 73 -4.88 -8.70 -14.24
C LEU A 73 -3.65 -9.01 -15.11
N GLU A 74 -3.41 -10.27 -15.44
CA GLU A 74 -2.34 -10.69 -16.36
C GLU A 74 -2.64 -10.39 -17.83
N ARG A 75 -3.84 -9.95 -18.19
CA ARG A 75 -4.17 -9.55 -19.57
C ARG A 75 -3.51 -8.23 -19.95
N ALA A 76 -2.99 -8.12 -21.17
CA ALA A 76 -2.29 -6.94 -21.67
C ALA A 76 -3.17 -5.67 -21.82
N SER A 77 -4.49 -5.84 -21.74
CA SER A 77 -5.49 -4.76 -21.78
C SER A 77 -5.58 -3.98 -20.47
N VAL A 78 -5.17 -4.58 -19.35
CA VAL A 78 -5.21 -3.91 -18.04
C VAL A 78 -3.91 -3.11 -17.87
N ARG A 79 -4.03 -1.79 -17.79
CA ARG A 79 -2.91 -0.85 -17.67
C ARG A 79 -3.27 0.28 -16.72
N ASP A 80 -2.26 1.03 -16.28
CA ASP A 80 -2.41 2.20 -15.39
C ASP A 80 -3.05 1.81 -14.05
N VAL A 81 -2.43 0.83 -13.39
CA VAL A 81 -2.94 0.20 -12.18
C VAL A 81 -2.12 0.62 -10.97
N ILE A 82 -2.82 1.08 -9.93
CA ILE A 82 -2.26 1.43 -8.63
C ILE A 82 -2.54 0.28 -7.67
N VAL A 83 -1.47 -0.29 -7.12
CA VAL A 83 -1.56 -1.32 -6.10
C VAL A 83 -1.15 -0.71 -4.77
N LEU A 84 -2.04 -0.72 -3.79
CA LEU A 84 -1.73 -0.23 -2.45
C LEU A 84 -0.79 -1.19 -1.73
N GLN A 85 0.14 -0.67 -0.93
CA GLN A 85 1.04 -1.50 -0.14
C GLN A 85 0.28 -2.43 0.81
N THR A 86 -0.81 -1.95 1.44
CA THR A 86 -1.69 -2.78 2.28
C THR A 86 -2.17 -4.03 1.54
N VAL A 87 -2.56 -3.88 0.26
CA VAL A 87 -3.03 -4.97 -0.60
C VAL A 87 -1.90 -5.95 -0.91
N VAL A 88 -0.70 -5.45 -1.26
CA VAL A 88 0.48 -6.31 -1.51
C VAL A 88 0.83 -7.14 -0.27
N ASP A 89 0.84 -6.50 0.90
CA ASP A 89 1.15 -7.17 2.16
C ASP A 89 0.08 -8.20 2.53
N GLU A 90 -1.20 -7.89 2.33
CA GLU A 90 -2.30 -8.81 2.62
C GLU A 90 -2.27 -10.04 1.70
N VAL A 91 -2.08 -9.83 0.39
CA VAL A 91 -1.94 -10.91 -0.60
C VAL A 91 -0.75 -11.80 -0.25
N ARG A 92 0.37 -11.21 0.20
CA ARG A 92 1.55 -11.97 0.64
C ARG A 92 1.26 -12.87 1.84
N HIS A 93 0.48 -12.40 2.81
CA HIS A 93 0.12 -13.18 3.99
C HIS A 93 -0.89 -14.28 3.67
N ASN A 94 -1.77 -14.07 2.67
CA ASN A 94 -2.81 -15.02 2.31
C ASN A 94 -2.32 -16.09 1.31
N LYS A 95 -1.80 -15.66 0.14
CA LYS A 95 -1.36 -16.56 -0.95
C LYS A 95 -0.03 -16.11 -1.56
N VAL A 96 1.07 -16.74 -1.14
CA VAL A 96 2.42 -16.42 -1.63
C VAL A 96 2.57 -16.60 -3.14
N SER A 97 1.88 -17.56 -3.76
CA SER A 97 1.90 -17.77 -5.21
C SER A 97 1.31 -16.57 -5.96
N VAL A 98 0.17 -16.05 -5.51
CA VAL A 98 -0.47 -14.85 -6.09
C VAL A 98 0.41 -13.62 -5.88
N HIS A 99 1.03 -13.46 -4.71
CA HIS A 99 1.98 -12.38 -4.48
C HIS A 99 3.17 -12.41 -5.45
N LYS A 100 3.72 -13.58 -5.77
CA LYS A 100 4.80 -13.71 -6.76
C LYS A 100 4.35 -13.27 -8.16
N ARG A 101 3.14 -13.66 -8.56
CA ARG A 101 2.53 -13.26 -9.85
C ARG A 101 2.27 -11.76 -9.91
N LEU A 102 1.69 -11.19 -8.84
CA LEU A 102 1.48 -9.76 -8.72
C LEU A 102 2.81 -8.98 -8.80
N ARG A 103 3.87 -9.48 -8.16
CA ARG A 103 5.20 -8.86 -8.25
C ARG A 103 5.77 -8.89 -9.67
N ALA A 104 5.63 -10.02 -10.37
CA ALA A 104 6.03 -10.09 -11.78
C ALA A 104 5.27 -9.07 -12.65
N LEU A 105 3.99 -8.80 -12.36
CA LEU A 105 3.21 -7.76 -13.04
C LEU A 105 3.68 -6.34 -12.73
N ILE A 106 4.10 -6.08 -11.48
CA ILE A 106 4.63 -4.79 -11.04
C ILE A 106 6.02 -4.51 -11.66
N ASP A 107 6.84 -5.54 -11.78
CA ASP A 107 8.20 -5.43 -12.33
C ASP A 107 8.19 -5.27 -13.87
N ASP A 108 7.09 -5.68 -14.53
CA ASP A 108 6.88 -5.49 -15.97
C ASP A 108 6.56 -4.02 -16.30
N ALA A 109 7.59 -3.31 -16.77
CA ALA A 109 7.49 -1.90 -17.16
C ALA A 109 6.45 -1.62 -18.26
N SER A 110 6.09 -2.61 -19.08
CA SER A 110 5.12 -2.43 -20.16
C SER A 110 3.68 -2.26 -19.67
N ARG A 111 3.38 -2.75 -18.47
CA ARG A 111 2.02 -2.80 -17.91
C ARG A 111 1.63 -1.56 -17.13
N ARG A 112 2.59 -0.71 -16.74
CA ARG A 112 2.35 0.51 -15.95
C ARG A 112 1.63 0.21 -14.64
N PHE A 113 2.19 -0.74 -13.89
CA PHE A 113 1.76 -1.04 -12.53
C PHE A 113 2.67 -0.28 -11.57
N ILE A 114 2.07 0.34 -10.57
CA ILE A 114 2.80 1.04 -9.52
C ILE A 114 2.36 0.54 -8.15
N VAL A 115 3.27 0.63 -7.18
CA VAL A 115 2.94 0.35 -5.79
C VAL A 115 2.93 1.66 -5.02
N PHE A 116 1.77 2.02 -4.49
CA PHE A 116 1.64 3.20 -3.64
C PHE A 116 1.78 2.82 -2.17
N SER A 117 2.72 3.47 -1.49
CA SER A 117 3.09 3.18 -0.10
C SER A 117 2.16 3.86 0.91
N ASN A 118 0.88 3.51 0.86
CA ASN A 118 -0.19 4.15 1.64
C ASN A 118 -0.02 4.03 3.16
N GLU A 119 0.68 3.01 3.66
CA GLU A 119 0.98 2.83 5.08
C GLU A 119 2.05 3.79 5.61
N PHE A 120 2.85 4.39 4.73
CA PHE A 120 3.91 5.33 5.10
C PHE A 120 3.58 6.77 4.71
N HIS A 121 2.52 7.01 3.96
CA HIS A 121 2.08 8.35 3.59
C HIS A 121 1.23 8.96 4.70
N ARG A 122 1.53 10.19 5.11
CA ARG A 122 0.89 10.84 6.26
C ARG A 122 -0.63 10.95 6.12
N GLU A 123 -1.11 11.28 4.92
CA GLU A 123 -2.54 11.53 4.68
C GLU A 123 -3.36 10.24 4.54
N THR A 124 -2.75 9.15 4.06
CA THR A 124 -3.47 7.88 3.83
C THR A 124 -3.24 6.86 4.93
N TYR A 125 -2.38 7.17 5.90
CA TYR A 125 -2.11 6.28 7.02
C TYR A 125 -3.35 6.08 7.89
N THR A 126 -3.78 4.83 8.02
CA THR A 126 -4.94 4.46 8.82
C THR A 126 -4.51 3.67 10.06
N GLN A 127 -4.70 4.27 11.23
CA GLN A 127 -4.50 3.62 12.52
C GLN A 127 -5.65 2.64 12.81
N ARG A 128 -5.33 1.55 13.50
CA ARG A 128 -6.33 0.55 13.94
C ARG A 128 -7.13 1.09 15.11
N GLU A 129 -8.45 1.00 15.01
CA GLU A 129 -9.38 1.39 16.07
C GLU A 129 -9.56 0.28 17.11
N PRO A 130 -9.93 0.63 18.36
CA PRO A 130 -10.24 -0.37 19.38
C PRO A 130 -11.39 -1.28 18.95
N GLY A 131 -11.18 -2.60 19.00
CA GLY A 131 -12.21 -3.59 18.63
C GLY A 131 -12.33 -3.89 17.13
N GLU A 132 -11.62 -3.16 16.28
CA GLU A 132 -11.65 -3.35 14.84
C GLU A 132 -10.86 -4.59 14.40
N SER A 133 -11.39 -5.38 13.44
CA SER A 133 -10.65 -6.51 12.88
C SER A 133 -9.52 -6.04 11.93
N PRO A 134 -8.47 -6.86 11.71
CA PRO A 134 -7.44 -6.51 10.74
C PRO A 134 -7.99 -6.28 9.31
N ASN A 135 -9.05 -7.00 8.93
CA ASN A 135 -9.68 -6.87 7.61
C ASN A 135 -10.42 -5.53 7.48
N ASP A 136 -11.22 -5.17 8.48
CA ASP A 136 -11.97 -3.89 8.46
C ASP A 136 -11.01 -2.69 8.35
N ARG A 137 -9.87 -2.78 9.05
CA ARG A 137 -8.81 -1.76 8.98
C ARG A 137 -8.19 -1.67 7.59
N ASN A 138 -7.93 -2.81 6.96
CA ASN A 138 -7.38 -2.84 5.60
C ASN A 138 -8.36 -2.24 4.60
N ASP A 139 -9.64 -2.63 4.67
CA ASP A 139 -10.70 -2.08 3.83
C ASP A 139 -10.82 -0.56 4.00
N ARG A 140 -10.74 -0.07 5.25
CA ARG A 140 -10.74 1.38 5.52
C ARG A 140 -9.48 2.06 4.97
N ALA A 141 -8.31 1.46 5.13
CA ALA A 141 -7.07 2.01 4.59
C ALA A 141 -7.11 2.12 3.05
N ILE A 142 -7.74 1.15 2.38
CA ILE A 142 -7.98 1.20 0.94
C ILE A 142 -8.92 2.35 0.61
N ARG A 143 -10.07 2.47 1.31
CA ARG A 143 -11.05 3.55 1.09
C ARG A 143 -10.46 4.94 1.29
N VAL A 144 -9.68 5.14 2.36
CA VAL A 144 -9.02 6.41 2.65
C VAL A 144 -7.99 6.77 1.58
N ALA A 145 -7.25 5.79 1.07
CA ALA A 145 -6.30 6.02 -0.01
C ALA A 145 -6.97 6.32 -1.37
N THR A 146 -8.26 6.02 -1.52
CA THR A 146 -9.03 6.26 -2.76
C THR A 146 -10.01 7.43 -2.68
N ALA A 147 -10.20 8.01 -1.48
CA ALA A 147 -11.14 9.11 -1.23
C ALA A 147 -10.54 10.45 -1.66
#